data_AF-A0A8A4TBX9-F1
#
_entry.id   AF-A0A8A4TBX9-F1
#
_cell.length_a   1.000
_cell.length_b   1.000
_cell.length_c   1.000
_cell.angle_alpha   90.00
_cell.angle_beta   90.00
_cell.angle_gamma   90.00
#
_symmetry.space_group_name_H-M   'P 1'
#
loop_
_entity.id
_entity.type
_entity.pdbx_description
1 polymer ?
#
loop_
_entity_poly.entity_id
_entity_poly.type
_entity_poly.pdbx_seq_one_letter_code
_entity_poly.pdbx_strand_id
1 'polypeptide(L)'
;MTNASKLEVCAPESLELIFFDEDDFENWDPERLLETDAVFLLRDVARILAFDFESWAARVEAFTEPEKVGLVKVWGHWFVKMAEFHTWYANGGLGFSQKLVS
;
A
#
# COMPACT_ATOMS: atom_id res chain seq x y z
N MET A 1 20.65 4.25 10.12
CA MET A 1 19.51 4.79 10.89
C MET A 1 18.67 5.53 9.87
N THR A 2 17.58 4.92 9.40
CA THR A 2 16.77 5.44 8.29
C THR A 2 15.68 6.33 8.86
N ASN A 3 15.60 7.56 8.36
CA ASN A 3 14.77 8.65 8.87
C ASN A 3 13.43 8.65 8.14
N ALA A 4 12.54 7.72 8.50
CA ALA A 4 11.14 7.84 8.09
C ALA A 4 10.53 9.05 8.80
N SER A 5 10.20 10.09 8.03
CA SER A 5 9.53 11.29 8.53
C SER A 5 8.12 10.93 9.03
N LYS A 6 7.99 10.67 10.34
CA LYS A 6 6.73 10.34 11.01
C LYS A 6 5.79 11.55 10.98
N LEU A 7 4.84 11.54 10.07
CA LEU A 7 3.72 12.48 10.06
C LEU A 7 2.60 11.91 10.92
N GLU A 8 2.55 12.32 12.19
CA GLU A 8 1.40 12.07 13.06
C GLU A 8 0.23 12.95 12.58
N VAL A 9 -0.50 12.46 11.58
CA VAL A 9 -1.70 13.14 11.09
C VAL A 9 -2.93 12.53 11.75
N CYS A 10 -3.79 13.38 12.32
CA CYS A 10 -5.02 13.06 13.02
C CYS A 10 -5.97 12.17 12.20
N ALA A 11 -5.73 10.86 12.20
CA ALA A 11 -6.71 9.85 11.85
C ALA A 11 -7.57 9.54 13.10
N PRO A 12 -8.86 9.22 12.95
CA PRO A 12 -9.70 8.81 14.07
C PRO A 12 -9.05 7.61 14.77
N GLU A 13 -8.67 7.83 16.03
CA GLU A 13 -7.98 6.94 16.97
C GLU A 13 -7.20 5.76 16.35
N SER A 14 -5.88 5.96 16.17
CA SER A 14 -4.84 4.93 16.06
C SER A 14 -4.48 4.38 14.67
N LEU A 15 -4.56 5.16 13.59
CA LEU A 15 -3.90 4.81 12.32
C LEU A 15 -2.61 5.63 12.15
N GLU A 16 -1.45 4.97 12.30
CA GLU A 16 -0.16 5.56 11.91
C GLU A 16 -0.05 5.51 10.38
N LEU A 17 -0.06 6.68 9.74
CA LEU A 17 0.17 6.83 8.30
C LEU A 17 1.67 6.99 8.06
N ILE A 18 2.25 6.08 7.28
CA ILE A 18 3.66 6.16 6.89
C ILE A 18 3.73 6.73 5.48
N PHE A 19 4.51 7.80 5.35
CA PHE A 19 4.88 8.40 4.07
C PHE A 19 6.36 8.14 3.82
N PHE A 20 6.69 7.78 2.60
CA PHE A 20 8.08 7.67 2.18
C PHE A 20 8.55 9.00 1.60
N ASP A 21 9.72 9.46 2.05
CA ASP A 21 10.50 10.42 1.28
C ASP A 21 11.02 9.70 0.01
N GLU A 22 11.14 10.42 -1.12
CA GLU A 22 11.42 9.84 -2.45
C GLU A 22 12.68 8.96 -2.50
N ASP A 23 13.64 9.21 -1.61
CA ASP A 23 14.92 8.49 -1.50
C ASP A 23 14.88 7.22 -0.62
N ASP A 24 13.87 7.05 0.24
CA ASP A 24 13.77 5.88 1.12
C ASP A 24 13.08 4.68 0.45
N PHE A 25 12.37 4.94 -0.64
CA PHE A 25 11.62 3.95 -1.41
C PHE A 25 12.51 2.82 -1.98
N GLU A 26 13.70 3.16 -2.51
CA GLU A 26 14.57 2.19 -3.19
C GLU A 26 15.18 1.16 -2.24
N ASN A 27 15.11 1.41 -0.93
CA ASN A 27 15.63 0.54 0.11
C ASN A 27 14.57 -0.38 0.71
N TRP A 28 13.32 -0.30 0.26
CA TRP A 28 12.24 -1.14 0.77
C TRP A 28 12.10 -2.44 -0.02
N ASP A 29 12.23 -3.53 0.72
CA ASP A 29 12.03 -4.88 0.22
C ASP A 29 10.52 -5.21 0.09
N PRO A 30 10.06 -5.76 -1.05
CA PRO A 30 8.67 -6.15 -1.26
C PRO A 30 8.11 -7.14 -0.24
N GLU A 31 8.91 -8.12 0.21
CA GLU A 31 8.48 -9.11 1.19
C GLU A 31 8.28 -8.41 2.55
N ARG A 32 9.23 -7.57 2.94
CA ARG A 32 9.13 -6.77 4.17
C ARG A 32 7.92 -5.82 4.16
N LEU A 33 7.55 -5.27 3.01
CA LEU A 33 6.34 -4.47 2.88
C LEU A 33 5.07 -5.30 3.14
N LEU A 34 5.00 -6.54 2.65
CA LEU A 34 3.84 -7.41 2.83
C LEU A 34 3.71 -7.95 4.27
N GLU A 35 4.83 -8.04 5.00
CA GLU A 35 4.86 -8.56 6.38
C GLU A 35 4.58 -7.51 7.47
N THR A 36 4.50 -6.23 7.12
CA THR A 36 4.24 -5.16 8.10
C THR A 36 2.73 -4.95 8.32
N ASP A 37 2.36 -4.46 9.50
CA ASP A 37 0.97 -4.08 9.83
C ASP A 37 0.70 -2.57 9.60
N ALA A 38 1.64 -1.88 8.95
CA ALA A 38 1.57 -0.45 8.73
C ALA A 38 0.62 -0.04 7.59
N VAL A 39 0.36 1.26 7.52
CA VAL A 39 -0.47 1.88 6.48
C VAL A 39 0.40 2.76 5.59
N PHE A 40 0.33 2.55 4.28
CA PHE A 40 1.12 3.29 3.29
C PHE A 40 0.25 3.90 2.21
N LEU A 41 0.79 4.91 1.53
CA LEU A 41 0.15 5.45 0.33
C LEU A 41 0.13 4.37 -0.77
N LEU A 42 -1.02 4.22 -1.44
CA LEU A 42 -1.18 3.23 -2.50
C LEU A 42 -0.17 3.40 -3.64
N ARG A 43 0.16 4.65 -3.97
CA ARG A 43 1.15 4.95 -5.03
C ARG A 43 2.53 4.37 -4.70
N ASP A 44 2.91 4.41 -3.44
CA ASP A 44 4.21 3.90 -2.99
C ASP A 44 4.20 2.37 -2.99
N VAL A 45 3.12 1.76 -2.48
CA VAL A 45 2.91 0.30 -2.54
C VAL A 45 2.96 -0.21 -3.98
N ALA A 46 2.31 0.49 -4.92
CA ALA A 46 2.33 0.17 -6.35
C ALA A 46 3.74 0.18 -6.92
N ARG A 47 4.52 1.19 -6.55
CA ARG A 47 5.91 1.32 -6.98
C ARG A 47 6.76 0.19 -6.36
N ILE A 48 6.62 -0.14 -5.06
CA ILE A 48 7.43 -1.17 -4.37
C ILE A 48 7.12 -2.55 -4.95
N LEU A 49 5.84 -2.87 -5.10
CA LEU A 49 5.38 -4.15 -5.62
C LEU A 49 5.38 -4.21 -7.16
N ALA A 50 5.94 -3.19 -7.82
CA ALA A 50 6.11 -3.08 -9.26
C ALA A 50 4.83 -3.36 -10.09
N PHE A 51 3.66 -2.89 -9.62
CA PHE A 51 2.42 -2.96 -10.38
C PHE A 51 2.00 -1.59 -10.93
N ASP A 52 1.25 -1.59 -12.04
CA ASP A 52 0.83 -0.36 -12.71
C ASP A 52 -0.19 0.42 -11.87
N PHE A 53 0.25 1.55 -11.30
CA PHE A 53 -0.56 2.41 -10.45
C PHE A 53 -1.80 2.96 -11.16
N GLU A 54 -1.70 3.43 -12.40
CA GLU A 54 -2.82 4.09 -13.10
C GLU A 54 -3.96 3.09 -13.37
N SER A 55 -3.61 1.91 -13.88
CA SER A 55 -4.57 0.81 -14.07
C SER A 55 -5.20 0.36 -12.76
N TRP A 56 -4.44 0.39 -11.67
CA TRP A 56 -4.93 -0.05 -10.37
C TRP A 56 -5.77 1.00 -9.66
N ALA A 57 -5.39 2.27 -9.72
CA ALA A 57 -6.17 3.39 -9.20
C ALA A 57 -7.59 3.43 -9.82
N ALA A 58 -7.69 3.21 -11.13
CA ALA A 58 -8.98 3.10 -11.82
C ALA A 58 -9.82 1.92 -11.31
N ARG A 59 -9.20 0.78 -10.96
CA ARG A 59 -9.89 -0.38 -10.38
C ARG A 59 -10.30 -0.16 -8.93
N VAL A 60 -9.47 0.54 -8.15
CA VAL A 60 -9.76 0.85 -6.76
C VAL A 60 -11.00 1.72 -6.62
N GLU A 61 -11.14 2.73 -7.49
CA GLU A 61 -12.36 3.56 -7.52
C GLU A 61 -13.62 2.75 -7.88
N ALA A 62 -13.46 1.57 -8.49
CA ALA A 62 -14.56 0.67 -8.83
C ALA A 62 -14.88 -0.36 -7.72
N PHE A 63 -14.09 -0.43 -6.63
CA PHE A 63 -14.41 -1.34 -5.54
C PHE A 63 -15.65 -0.88 -4.77
N THR A 64 -16.57 -1.81 -4.55
CA THR A 64 -17.78 -1.57 -3.74
C THR A 64 -17.48 -1.57 -2.23
N GLU A 65 -16.43 -2.28 -1.80
CA GLU A 65 -16.03 -2.44 -0.39
C GLU A 65 -14.48 -2.43 -0.29
N PRO A 66 -13.82 -1.30 -0.58
CA PRO A 66 -12.35 -1.18 -0.61
C PRO A 66 -11.68 -1.57 0.72
N GLU A 67 -12.34 -1.34 1.84
CA GLU A 67 -11.82 -1.67 3.17
C GLU A 67 -11.62 -3.18 3.39
N LYS A 68 -12.36 -4.04 2.68
CA LYS A 68 -12.20 -5.51 2.75
C LYS A 68 -10.91 -6.00 2.10
N VAL A 69 -10.30 -5.17 1.25
CA VAL A 69 -9.02 -5.46 0.58
C VAL A 69 -7.89 -4.60 1.14
N GLY A 70 -8.11 -4.00 2.32
CA GLY A 70 -7.14 -3.16 3.01
C GLY A 70 -7.01 -1.75 2.45
N LEU A 71 -7.96 -1.27 1.64
CA LEU A 71 -7.89 0.07 1.07
C LEU A 71 -8.73 1.05 1.89
N VAL A 72 -8.17 2.23 2.16
CA VAL A 72 -8.86 3.31 2.85
C VAL A 72 -8.58 4.64 2.17
N LYS A 73 -9.61 5.48 2.02
CA LYS A 73 -9.46 6.81 1.43
C LYS A 73 -9.39 7.86 2.54
N VAL A 74 -8.27 8.59 2.62
CA VAL A 74 -8.03 9.63 3.61
C VAL A 74 -7.59 10.91 2.89
N TRP A 75 -8.28 12.02 3.14
CA TRP A 75 -8.07 13.32 2.45
C TRP A 75 -8.00 13.22 0.91
N GLY A 76 -8.79 12.33 0.32
CA GLY A 76 -8.82 12.13 -1.14
C GLY A 76 -7.73 11.22 -1.69
N HIS A 77 -6.81 10.73 -0.86
CA HIS A 77 -5.76 9.80 -1.23
C HIS A 77 -6.08 8.37 -0.78
N TRP A 78 -5.70 7.38 -1.59
CA TRP A 78 -5.82 5.97 -1.23
C TRP A 78 -4.60 5.50 -0.45
N PHE A 79 -4.87 4.85 0.66
CA PHE A 79 -3.90 4.19 1.51
C PHE A 79 -4.19 2.70 1.58
N VAL A 80 -3.14 1.92 1.83
CA VAL A 80 -3.16 0.47 1.93
C VAL A 80 -2.78 0.10 3.35
N LYS A 81 -3.68 -0.56 4.06
CA LYS A 81 -3.39 -1.28 5.29
C LYS A 81 -2.80 -2.63 4.91
N MET A 82 -1.52 -2.83 5.22
CA MET A 82 -0.78 -3.99 4.70
C MET A 82 -1.28 -5.32 5.27
N ALA A 83 -1.75 -5.37 6.51
CA ALA A 83 -2.29 -6.58 7.13
C ALA A 83 -3.47 -7.19 6.32
N GLU A 84 -4.46 -6.37 5.98
CA GLU A 84 -5.61 -6.82 5.18
C GLU A 84 -5.24 -6.99 3.69
N PHE A 85 -4.42 -6.08 3.15
CA PHE A 85 -4.00 -6.14 1.75
C PHE A 85 -3.15 -7.38 1.44
N HIS A 86 -2.23 -7.77 2.32
CA HIS A 86 -1.39 -8.95 2.13
C HIS A 86 -2.24 -10.22 1.99
N THR A 87 -3.24 -10.40 2.85
CA THR A 87 -4.17 -11.54 2.75
C THR A 87 -4.88 -11.57 1.39
N TRP A 88 -5.37 -10.42 0.94
CA TRP A 88 -6.04 -10.33 -0.36
C TRP A 88 -5.08 -10.55 -1.54
N TYR A 89 -3.87 -9.98 -1.47
CA TYR A 89 -2.81 -10.11 -2.46
C TYR A 89 -2.35 -11.57 -2.62
N ALA A 90 -2.11 -12.26 -1.51
CA ALA A 90 -1.71 -13.67 -1.48
C ALA A 90 -2.78 -14.60 -2.10
N ASN A 91 -4.06 -14.21 -2.04
CA ASN A 91 -5.16 -14.92 -2.68
C ASN A 91 -5.33 -14.59 -4.17
N GLY A 92 -4.34 -13.94 -4.80
CA GLY A 92 -4.36 -13.59 -6.21
C GLY A 92 -5.16 -12.33 -6.53
N GLY A 93 -5.38 -11.46 -5.54
CA GLY A 93 -6.20 -10.26 -5.67
C GLY A 93 -5.85 -9.36 -6.86
N LEU A 94 -4.58 -9.29 -7.25
CA LEU A 94 -4.18 -8.50 -8.41
C LEU A 94 -4.61 -9.09 -9.77
N GLY A 95 -5.04 -10.36 -9.82
CA GLY A 95 -5.45 -11.03 -11.06
C GLY A 95 -4.33 -11.23 -12.09
N PHE A 96 -3.10 -10.84 -11.75
CA PHE A 96 -1.91 -11.12 -12.55
C PHE A 96 -1.27 -12.39 -11.98
N SER A 97 -1.14 -13.43 -12.80
CA SER A 97 -0.11 -14.44 -12.57
C SER A 97 1.21 -13.69 -12.44
N GLN A 98 1.74 -13.57 -11.22
CA GLN A 98 3.07 -13.05 -11.01
C GLN A 98 4.05 -14.01 -11.69
N LYS A 99 4.48 -13.66 -12.90
CA LYS A 99 5.91 -13.79 -13.18
C LYS A 99 6.56 -12.66 -12.40
N LEU A 100 6.94 -12.94 -11.15
CA LEU A 100 8.07 -12.24 -10.55
C LEU A 100 9.18 -12.30 -11.58
N VAL A 101 9.56 -11.15 -12.12
CA VAL A 101 10.61 -11.07 -13.13
C VAL A 101 11.87 -11.57 -12.42
N SER A 102 12.31 -12.78 -12.77
CA SER A 102 13.59 -13.35 -12.34
C SER A 102 14.76 -12.58 -12.92
#